data_AF-A0A2V6PPX7-F1
#
_entry.id   AF-A0A2V6PPX7-F1
#
_cell.length_a   1.000
_cell.length_b   1.000
_cell.length_c   1.000
_cell.angle_alpha   90.00
_cell.angle_beta   90.00
_cell.angle_gamma   90.00
#
_symmetry.space_group_name_H-M   'P 1'
#
loop_
_entity.id
_entity.type
_entity.pdbx_description
1 polymer ?
#
loop_
_entity_poly.entity_id
_entity_poly.type
_entity_poly.pdbx_seq_one_letter_code
_entity_poly.pdbx_strand_id
1 'polypeptide(L)'
;MPEPPRLVRIPTLKTVEDFRKQVASLGTDLPCEDQIVVGSASPLTQPIDTTTINGKRIGNRWAIQPMEGWDGTTTGGATEEVRRRWQRFGESGAKLIYGGEAMAV
;
A
#
# COMPACT_ATOMS: atom_id res chain seq x y z
N MET A 1 -13.73 15.35 34.08
CA MET A 1 -13.10 14.55 33.00
C MET A 1 -14.21 14.18 32.02
N PRO A 2 -14.14 14.58 30.74
CA PRO A 2 -15.09 14.08 29.75
C PRO A 2 -14.94 12.56 29.61
N GLU A 3 -16.06 11.88 29.40
CA GLU A 3 -16.07 10.43 29.16
C GLU A 3 -15.29 10.12 27.87
N PRO A 4 -14.42 9.09 27.86
CA PRO A 4 -13.66 8.75 26.67
C PRO A 4 -14.63 8.34 25.54
N PRO A 5 -14.30 8.67 24.28
CA PRO A 5 -15.15 8.32 23.15
C PRO A 5 -15.31 6.80 23.05
N ARG A 6 -16.55 6.34 22.92
CA ARG A 6 -16.85 4.91 22.74
C ARG A 6 -16.43 4.48 21.34
N LEU A 7 -15.34 3.73 21.25
CA LEU A 7 -14.84 3.21 19.98
C LEU A 7 -15.66 2.01 19.51
N VAL A 8 -16.07 2.03 18.24
CA VAL A 8 -16.70 0.87 17.59
C VAL A 8 -15.63 -0.18 17.31
N ARG A 9 -15.90 -1.42 17.72
CA ARG A 9 -14.98 -2.55 17.49
C ARG A 9 -15.17 -3.03 16.05
N ILE A 10 -14.13 -2.95 15.21
CA ILE A 10 -14.19 -3.39 13.80
C ILE A 10 -14.87 -4.77 13.62
N PRO A 11 -14.59 -5.81 14.46
CA PRO A 11 -15.25 -7.11 14.31
C PRO A 11 -16.77 -7.13 14.46
N THR A 12 -17.41 -6.06 14.99
CA THR A 12 -18.87 -5.95 15.08
C THR A 12 -19.52 -5.45 13.78
N LEU A 13 -18.72 -4.93 12.84
CA LEU A 13 -19.17 -4.52 11.51
C LEU A 13 -19.17 -5.77 10.63
N LYS A 14 -20.35 -6.37 10.42
CA LYS A 14 -20.45 -7.67 9.75
C LYS A 14 -20.62 -7.56 8.24
N THR A 15 -21.03 -6.39 7.77
CA THR A 15 -21.27 -6.12 6.36
C THR A 15 -20.50 -4.88 5.89
N VAL A 16 -20.33 -4.76 4.57
CA VAL A 16 -19.79 -3.54 3.95
C VAL A 16 -20.67 -2.33 4.28
N GLU A 17 -21.99 -2.51 4.34
CA GLU A 17 -22.93 -1.45 4.72
C GLU A 17 -22.70 -0.96 6.16
N ASP A 18 -22.52 -1.87 7.12
CA ASP A 18 -22.20 -1.50 8.51
C ASP A 18 -20.90 -0.68 8.58
N PHE A 19 -19.89 -1.09 7.80
CA PHE A 19 -18.63 -0.38 7.72
C PHE A 19 -18.79 1.03 7.13
N ARG A 20 -19.50 1.18 5.99
CA ARG A 20 -19.76 2.48 5.37
C ARG A 20 -20.55 3.41 6.30
N LYS A 21 -21.56 2.88 7.02
CA LYS A 21 -22.30 3.65 8.04
C LYS A 21 -21.39 4.15 9.16
N GLN A 22 -20.46 3.31 9.61
CA GLN A 22 -19.50 3.71 10.65
C GLN A 22 -18.48 4.74 10.13
N VAL A 23 -18.02 4.63 8.89
CA VAL A 23 -17.15 5.64 8.27
C VAL A 23 -17.88 6.99 8.16
N ALA A 24 -19.13 6.97 7.69
CA ALA A 24 -19.96 8.17 7.58
C ALA A 24 -20.25 8.83 8.95
N SER A 25 -20.45 8.03 10.01
CA SER A 25 -20.67 8.56 11.37
C SER A 25 -19.45 9.30 11.93
N LEU A 26 -18.25 8.98 11.43
CA LEU A 26 -17.01 9.66 11.76
C LEU A 26 -16.78 10.94 10.92
N GLY A 27 -17.65 11.23 9.95
CA GLY A 27 -17.47 12.36 9.02
C GLY A 27 -16.32 12.16 8.04
N THR A 28 -15.91 10.91 7.81
CA THR A 28 -14.80 10.55 6.91
C THR A 28 -15.35 9.99 5.60
N ASP A 29 -14.65 10.26 4.50
CA ASP A 29 -14.89 9.58 3.22
C ASP A 29 -13.84 8.47 3.02
N LEU A 30 -14.28 7.22 3.20
CA LEU A 30 -13.49 6.03 2.91
C LEU A 30 -14.37 5.03 2.16
N PRO A 31 -14.34 5.05 0.81
CA PRO A 31 -15.17 4.16 0.01
C PRO A 31 -14.75 2.71 0.21
N CYS A 32 -15.74 1.82 0.17
CA CYS A 32 -15.56 0.37 0.23
C CYS A 32 -16.48 -0.23 -0.82
N GLU A 33 -16.01 -1.19 -1.62
CA GLU A 33 -16.84 -1.86 -2.64
C GLU A 33 -17.53 -3.09 -2.04
N ASP A 34 -18.70 -3.47 -2.56
CA ASP A 34 -19.44 -4.63 -2.03
C ASP A 34 -18.74 -5.96 -2.35
N GLN A 35 -17.92 -6.01 -3.39
CA GLN A 35 -17.17 -7.18 -3.84
C GLN A 35 -15.81 -6.77 -4.41
N ILE A 36 -14.84 -7.68 -4.34
CA ILE A 36 -13.52 -7.49 -4.93
C ILE A 36 -13.56 -7.95 -6.40
N VAL A 37 -13.18 -7.07 -7.34
CA VAL A 37 -12.98 -7.48 -8.73
C VAL A 37 -11.64 -8.20 -8.88
N VAL A 38 -11.67 -9.42 -9.40
CA VAL A 38 -10.52 -10.33 -9.49
C VAL A 38 -9.98 -10.47 -10.91
N GLY A 39 -8.76 -11.01 -11.03
CA GLY A 39 -8.13 -11.32 -12.31
C GLY A 39 -7.83 -10.08 -13.16
N SER A 40 -7.90 -10.22 -14.48
CA SER A 40 -7.60 -9.14 -15.44
C SER A 40 -8.63 -8.00 -15.42
N ALA A 41 -9.83 -8.25 -14.89
CA ALA A 41 -10.83 -7.20 -14.68
C ALA A 41 -10.49 -6.30 -13.48
N SER A 42 -9.58 -6.73 -12.60
CA SER A 42 -9.20 -5.96 -11.42
C SER A 42 -8.55 -4.63 -11.82
N PRO A 43 -8.99 -3.49 -11.28
CA PRO A 43 -8.34 -2.20 -11.50
C PRO A 43 -6.84 -2.21 -11.13
N LEU A 44 -6.44 -3.09 -10.21
CA LEU A 44 -5.04 -3.23 -9.79
C LEU A 44 -4.14 -3.77 -10.90
N THR A 45 -4.67 -4.53 -11.85
CA THR A 45 -3.93 -5.02 -13.02
C THR A 45 -3.88 -4.01 -14.16
N GLN A 46 -4.66 -2.94 -14.07
CA GLN A 46 -4.76 -1.94 -15.12
C GLN A 46 -3.60 -0.95 -15.07
N PRO A 47 -3.08 -0.53 -16.23
CA PRO A 47 -2.03 0.48 -16.30
C PRO A 47 -2.54 1.86 -15.86
N ILE A 48 -1.61 2.76 -15.60
CA ILE A 48 -1.87 4.20 -15.38
C ILE A 48 -1.42 4.93 -16.65
N ASP A 49 -2.38 5.45 -17.41
CA ASP A 49 -2.13 6.10 -18.71
C ASP A 49 -1.88 7.60 -18.62
N THR A 50 -2.30 8.21 -17.52
CA THR A 50 -2.23 9.66 -17.32
C THR A 50 -0.84 10.15 -16.92
N THR A 51 0.09 9.24 -16.58
CA THR A 51 1.38 9.58 -15.98
C THR A 51 2.50 8.67 -16.49
N THR A 52 3.68 9.24 -16.69
CA THR A 52 4.93 8.52 -16.93
C THR A 52 6.00 8.93 -15.92
N ILE A 53 6.82 7.98 -15.47
CA ILE A 53 7.97 8.24 -14.58
C ILE A 53 9.23 7.88 -15.35
N ASN A 54 10.15 8.83 -15.53
CA ASN A 54 11.39 8.65 -16.31
C ASN A 54 11.14 8.02 -17.70
N GLY A 55 10.09 8.49 -18.39
CA GLY A 55 9.70 7.99 -19.71
C GLY A 55 9.09 6.58 -19.72
N LYS A 56 8.82 5.98 -18.56
CA LYS A 56 8.18 4.66 -18.44
C LYS A 56 6.73 4.80 -18.00
N ARG A 57 5.85 4.04 -18.65
CA ARG A 57 4.45 3.88 -18.23
C ARG A 57 4.37 2.90 -17.07
N ILE A 58 3.51 3.21 -16.09
CA ILE A 58 3.22 2.31 -14.98
C ILE A 58 2.21 1.26 -15.47
N GLY A 59 2.66 0.02 -15.65
CA GLY A 59 1.89 -1.03 -16.31
C GLY A 59 0.80 -1.72 -15.46
N ASN A 60 0.77 -1.50 -14.14
CA ASN A 60 -0.27 -1.95 -13.22
C ASN A 60 -0.26 -1.06 -11.96
N ARG A 61 -1.29 -1.14 -11.12
CA ARG A 61 -1.41 -0.30 -9.91
C ARG A 61 -0.83 -0.95 -8.65
N TRP A 62 0.02 -1.96 -8.82
CA TRP A 62 0.79 -2.54 -7.72
C TRP A 62 2.03 -1.70 -7.48
N ALA A 63 2.12 -1.15 -6.27
CA ALA A 63 3.22 -0.33 -5.83
C ALA A 63 3.88 -0.93 -4.60
N ILE A 64 5.20 -0.94 -4.58
CA ILE A 64 6.00 -1.26 -3.41
C ILE A 64 6.32 0.06 -2.72
N GLN A 65 5.77 0.24 -1.51
CA GLN A 65 5.98 1.42 -0.69
C GLN A 65 7.41 1.44 -0.13
N PRO A 66 7.92 2.61 0.29
CA PRO A 66 9.17 2.68 1.01
C PRO A 66 9.10 1.80 2.26
N MET A 67 10.11 0.97 2.47
CA MET A 67 10.23 0.10 3.64
C MET A 67 11.61 0.25 4.23
N GLU A 68 11.65 0.53 5.53
CA GLU A 68 12.89 0.52 6.32
C GLU A 68 13.11 -0.89 6.84
N GLY A 69 14.21 -1.52 6.45
CA GLY A 69 14.53 -2.89 6.81
C GLY A 69 15.41 -3.01 8.04
N TRP A 70 16.09 -1.93 8.45
CA TRP A 70 17.07 -1.91 9.55
C TRP A 70 18.19 -2.95 9.39
N ASP A 71 18.42 -3.43 8.15
CA ASP A 71 19.32 -4.53 7.79
C ASP A 71 20.50 -4.05 6.92
N GLY A 72 20.82 -2.75 6.98
CA GLY A 72 22.04 -2.18 6.41
C GLY A 72 23.31 -2.49 7.23
N THR A 73 24.48 -2.21 6.65
CA THR A 73 25.75 -2.31 7.39
C THR A 73 25.86 -1.18 8.43
N THR A 74 26.77 -1.33 9.40
CA THR A 74 27.05 -0.30 10.42
C THR A 74 27.55 1.04 9.85
N THR A 75 27.97 1.05 8.59
CA THR A 75 28.39 2.25 7.84
C THR A 75 27.32 2.73 6.85
N GLY A 76 26.09 2.21 6.91
CA GLY A 76 24.97 2.60 6.03
C GLY A 76 24.95 1.93 4.65
N GLY A 77 25.73 0.86 4.44
CA GLY A 77 25.78 0.14 3.16
C GLY A 77 24.69 -0.93 3.00
N ALA A 78 24.45 -1.38 1.77
CA ALA A 78 23.54 -2.48 1.48
C ALA A 78 24.20 -3.86 1.75
N THR A 79 23.55 -4.66 2.60
CA THR A 79 23.89 -6.08 2.85
C THR A 79 23.38 -7.00 1.74
N GLU A 80 23.73 -8.28 1.81
CA GLU A 80 23.22 -9.31 0.88
C GLU A 80 21.70 -9.46 1.00
N GLU A 81 21.17 -9.37 2.22
CA GLU A 81 19.75 -9.45 2.53
C GLU A 81 18.98 -8.29 1.90
N VAL A 82 19.50 -7.07 2.02
CA VAL A 82 18.98 -5.87 1.37
C VAL A 82 18.94 -6.09 -0.15
N ARG A 83 20.08 -6.44 -0.77
CA ARG A 83 20.16 -6.68 -2.22
C ARG A 83 19.14 -7.70 -2.70
N ARG A 84 19.04 -8.82 -1.99
CA ARG A 84 18.08 -9.89 -2.28
C ARG A 84 16.63 -9.43 -2.15
N ARG A 85 16.30 -8.62 -1.14
CA ARG A 85 14.95 -8.06 -0.97
C ARG A 85 14.56 -7.16 -2.16
N TRP A 86 15.43 -6.22 -2.51
CA TRP A 86 15.18 -5.28 -3.61
C TRP A 86 15.15 -5.98 -4.98
N GLN A 87 15.97 -7.02 -5.19
CA GLN A 87 15.89 -7.84 -6.40
C GLN A 87 14.52 -8.53 -6.52
N ARG A 88 14.03 -9.15 -5.44
CA ARG A 88 12.70 -9.80 -5.41
C ARG A 88 11.55 -8.83 -5.65
N PHE A 89 11.68 -7.58 -5.19
CA PHE A 89 10.74 -6.52 -5.54
C PHE A 89 10.73 -6.23 -7.03
N GLY A 90 11.90 -6.16 -7.67
CA GLY A 90 12.01 -6.05 -9.13
C GLY A 90 11.38 -7.23 -9.88
N GLU A 91 11.46 -8.44 -9.32
CA GLU A 91 10.90 -9.67 -9.89
C GLU A 91 9.39 -9.83 -9.65
N SER A 92 8.80 -9.11 -8.68
CA SER A 92 7.42 -9.30 -8.20
C SER A 92 6.30 -8.96 -9.20
N GLY A 93 6.63 -8.31 -10.32
CA GLY A 93 5.66 -7.84 -11.31
C GLY A 93 5.00 -6.50 -10.99
N ALA A 94 5.22 -5.92 -9.81
CA ALA A 94 4.84 -4.54 -9.52
C ALA A 94 5.48 -3.57 -10.53
N LYS A 95 4.73 -2.54 -10.94
CA LYS A 95 5.21 -1.55 -11.93
C LYS A 95 5.60 -0.21 -11.33
N LEU A 96 5.58 -0.14 -10.00
CA LEU A 96 6.12 0.97 -9.23
C LEU A 96 6.84 0.45 -7.99
N ILE A 97 8.09 0.86 -7.82
CA ILE A 97 8.81 0.78 -6.55
C ILE A 97 9.05 2.23 -6.13
N TYR A 98 8.33 2.66 -5.10
CA TYR A 98 8.34 4.04 -4.65
C TYR A 98 9.28 4.17 -3.46
N GLY A 99 10.43 4.82 -3.67
CA GLY A 99 11.46 5.01 -2.65
C GLY A 99 12.51 3.89 -2.61
N GLY A 100 13.65 4.22 -2.01
CA GLY A 100 14.69 3.29 -1.60
C GLY A 100 14.56 2.95 -0.11
N GLU A 101 15.48 2.16 0.40
CA GLU A 101 15.64 1.99 1.84
C GLU A 101 15.97 3.33 2.48
N ALA A 102 15.37 3.63 3.63
CA ALA A 102 15.81 4.76 4.43
C ALA A 102 17.23 4.45 4.94
N MET A 103 18.24 5.03 4.27
CA MET A 103 19.64 4.91 4.64
C MET A 103 20.21 6.31 4.87
N ALA A 104 21.07 6.44 5.87
CA ALA A 104 21.85 7.66 6.06
C ALA A 104 22.73 7.87 4.82
N VAL A 105 22.61 9.05 4.21
CA VAL A 105 23.34 9.46 3.00
C VAL A 105 24.51 10.35 3.37
#